data_AF-A0A509L5N0-F1
#
_entry.id   AF-A0A509L5N0-F1
#
_cell.length_a   1.000
_cell.length_b   1.000
_cell.length_c   1.000
_cell.angle_alpha   90.00
_cell.angle_beta   90.00
_cell.angle_gamma   90.00
#
_symmetry.space_group_name_H-M   'P 1'
#
loop_
_entity.id
_entity.type
_entity.pdbx_description
1 polymer ?
#
loop_
_entity_poly.entity_id
_entity_poly.type
_entity_poly.pdbx_seq_one_letter_code
_entity_poly.pdbx_strand_id
1 'polypeptide(L)'
;RLITPKLWKGFWKHKDWDKAAADGMKASGMEYSGKYEFVETAMYWGLTHEVVPKEQALSCAECHASLTKAPYCGACHQERPDVDFEALVHKGVDFKVLAEQGRDVGALIGKTNYIDYKALGYDGDPIETGGRFDKLGLGINKDKKIPLNK
;
A
#
# COMPACT_ATOMS: atom_id res chain seq x y z
N ARG A 1 20.35 -23.02 1.83
CA ARG A 1 19.32 -23.35 0.82
C ARG A 1 18.02 -23.65 1.54
N LEU A 2 16.86 -23.36 0.93
CA LEU A 2 15.58 -23.77 1.51
C LEU A 2 15.42 -25.29 1.42
N ILE A 3 14.87 -25.88 2.47
CA ILE A 3 14.60 -27.32 2.57
C ILE A 3 13.19 -27.58 2.03
N THR A 4 13.01 -28.70 1.34
CA THR A 4 11.70 -29.20 0.89
C THR A 4 11.22 -30.32 1.82
N PRO A 5 10.66 -30.02 3.02
CA PRO A 5 10.34 -31.04 4.01
C PRO A 5 9.15 -31.89 3.58
N LYS A 6 9.14 -33.17 4.00
CA LYS A 6 7.98 -34.05 3.85
C LYS A 6 6.94 -33.75 4.94
N LEU A 7 5.93 -32.94 4.60
CA LEU A 7 4.88 -32.57 5.54
C LEU A 7 3.80 -33.66 5.68
N TRP A 8 3.11 -34.00 4.58
CA TRP A 8 2.05 -35.02 4.58
C TRP A 8 2.61 -36.41 4.88
N LYS A 9 2.00 -37.13 5.85
CA LYS A 9 2.49 -38.41 6.41
C LYS A 9 3.94 -38.38 6.94
N GLY A 10 4.59 -37.22 6.98
CA GLY A 10 5.92 -36.99 7.55
C GLY A 10 5.77 -36.17 8.83
N PHE A 11 6.09 -34.88 8.77
CA PHE A 11 5.98 -33.98 9.93
C PHE A 11 4.64 -34.09 10.65
N TRP A 12 3.50 -34.10 9.93
CA TRP A 12 2.19 -34.14 10.59
C TRP A 12 1.85 -35.44 11.33
N LYS A 13 2.58 -36.54 11.05
CA LYS A 13 2.44 -37.81 11.77
C LYS A 13 3.43 -37.91 12.93
N HIS A 14 4.65 -37.41 12.74
CA HIS A 14 5.78 -37.67 13.64
C HIS A 14 6.17 -36.46 14.50
N LYS A 15 5.73 -35.26 14.13
CA LYS A 15 6.05 -33.97 14.77
C LYS A 15 7.56 -33.72 14.91
N ASP A 16 8.32 -34.19 13.93
CA ASP A 16 9.79 -34.15 13.91
C ASP A 16 10.26 -33.48 12.60
N TRP A 17 10.85 -32.28 12.75
CA TRP A 17 11.33 -31.47 11.63
C TRP A 17 12.59 -32.05 10.99
N ASP A 18 13.50 -32.64 11.77
CA ASP A 18 14.72 -33.22 11.25
C ASP A 18 14.41 -34.42 10.36
N LYS A 19 13.51 -35.30 10.84
CA LYS A 19 12.99 -36.41 10.04
C LYS A 19 12.30 -35.94 8.77
N ALA A 20 11.44 -34.92 8.86
CA ALA A 20 10.73 -34.39 7.70
C ALA A 20 11.68 -33.76 6.68
N ALA A 21 12.72 -33.06 7.14
CA ALA A 21 13.76 -32.48 6.30
C ALA A 21 14.56 -33.57 5.59
N ALA A 22 15.03 -34.59 6.32
CA ALA A 22 15.79 -35.71 5.74
C ALA A 22 14.97 -36.47 4.68
N ASP A 23 13.74 -36.86 5.02
CA ASP A 23 12.86 -37.62 4.11
C ASP A 23 12.49 -36.79 2.86
N GLY A 24 12.24 -35.50 3.04
CA GLY A 24 11.87 -34.57 1.96
C GLY A 24 13.03 -34.28 1.01
N MET A 25 14.20 -33.95 1.55
CA MET A 25 15.42 -33.72 0.77
C MET A 25 15.83 -34.98 -0.01
N LYS A 26 15.74 -36.17 0.62
CA LYS A 26 15.97 -37.45 -0.05
C LYS A 26 15.01 -37.65 -1.22
N ALA A 27 13.73 -37.33 -1.07
CA ALA A 27 12.75 -37.43 -2.15
C ALA A 27 13.02 -36.42 -3.28
N SER A 28 13.58 -35.25 -2.95
CA SER A 28 14.01 -34.24 -3.94
C SER A 28 15.40 -34.52 -4.54
N GLY A 29 16.05 -35.65 -4.20
CA GLY A 29 17.39 -35.98 -4.70
C GLY A 29 18.50 -35.06 -4.18
N MET A 30 18.30 -34.42 -3.03
CA MET A 30 19.22 -33.47 -2.43
C MET A 30 19.80 -33.98 -1.10
N GLU A 31 21.05 -33.62 -0.83
CA GLU A 31 21.70 -33.93 0.45
C GLU A 31 21.19 -33.04 1.59
N TYR A 32 20.97 -33.66 2.76
CA TYR A 32 20.61 -32.98 4.00
C TYR A 32 21.77 -33.07 5.00
N SER A 33 22.15 -31.93 5.58
CA SER A 33 23.30 -31.82 6.49
C SER A 33 23.04 -32.26 7.93
N GLY A 34 21.79 -32.59 8.27
CA GLY A 34 21.37 -32.83 9.66
C GLY A 34 21.24 -31.55 10.50
N LYS A 35 21.31 -30.37 9.87
CA LYS A 35 21.16 -29.07 10.53
C LYS A 35 20.14 -28.24 9.77
N TYR A 36 19.25 -27.58 10.51
CA TYR A 36 18.28 -26.64 9.96
C TYR A 36 18.07 -25.46 10.90
N GLU A 37 17.58 -24.37 10.33
CA GLU A 37 17.07 -23.21 11.04
C GLU A 37 15.84 -22.68 10.30
N PHE A 38 15.06 -21.82 10.96
CA PHE A 38 13.96 -21.12 10.32
C PHE A 38 14.43 -19.74 9.90
N VAL A 39 14.15 -19.38 8.65
CA VAL A 39 14.47 -18.08 8.08
C VAL A 39 13.18 -17.41 7.63
N GLU A 40 13.14 -16.09 7.73
CA GLU A 40 12.02 -15.31 7.22
C GLU A 40 12.04 -15.28 5.69
N THR A 41 10.88 -15.44 5.07
CA THR A 41 10.72 -15.37 3.62
C THR A 41 9.51 -14.52 3.27
N ALA A 42 9.64 -13.66 2.27
CA ALA A 42 8.52 -12.94 1.67
C ALA A 42 8.19 -13.55 0.29
N MET A 43 6.91 -13.68 -0.02
CA MET A 43 6.41 -14.09 -1.32
C MET A 43 5.34 -13.10 -1.77
N TYR A 44 5.44 -12.63 -3.00
CA TYR A 44 4.53 -11.64 -3.57
C TYR A 44 3.60 -12.29 -4.58
N TRP A 45 2.31 -11.94 -4.50
CA TRP A 45 1.27 -12.37 -5.43
C TRP A 45 0.44 -11.15 -5.83
N GLY A 46 -0.07 -11.16 -7.06
CA GLY A 46 -1.00 -10.13 -7.52
C GLY A 46 -2.36 -10.30 -6.85
N LEU A 47 -2.96 -9.18 -6.43
CA LEU A 47 -4.36 -9.11 -6.03
C LEU A 47 -5.21 -8.71 -7.25
N THR A 48 -6.07 -9.61 -7.72
CA THR A 48 -6.83 -9.42 -8.98
C THR A 48 -8.34 -9.67 -8.84
N HIS A 49 -8.81 -9.97 -7.63
CA HIS A 49 -10.22 -10.26 -7.34
C HIS A 49 -10.70 -9.36 -6.19
N GLU A 50 -11.99 -9.43 -5.85
CA GLU A 50 -12.60 -8.57 -4.82
C GLU A 50 -12.57 -7.06 -5.16
N VAL A 51 -12.72 -6.75 -6.45
CA VAL A 51 -12.88 -5.37 -6.92
C VAL A 51 -14.15 -4.77 -6.33
N VAL A 52 -14.01 -3.67 -5.60
CA VAL A 52 -15.11 -2.96 -4.94
C VAL A 52 -15.90 -2.08 -5.93
N PRO A 53 -17.15 -1.69 -5.60
CA PRO A 53 -17.88 -0.67 -6.36
C PRO A 53 -17.09 0.64 -6.47
N LYS A 54 -17.35 1.42 -7.51
CA LYS A 54 -16.60 2.67 -7.79
C LYS A 54 -16.68 3.68 -6.63
N GLU A 55 -17.76 3.66 -5.87
CA GLU A 55 -17.99 4.52 -4.70
C GLU A 55 -17.01 4.20 -3.56
N GLN A 56 -16.39 3.01 -3.56
CA GLN A 56 -15.42 2.55 -2.57
C GLN A 56 -14.00 2.50 -3.13
N ALA A 57 -13.72 3.15 -4.26
CA ALA A 57 -12.35 3.35 -4.70
C ALA A 57 -11.59 4.19 -3.66
N LEU A 58 -10.26 4.02 -3.59
CA LEU A 58 -9.41 4.93 -2.84
C LEU A 58 -9.58 6.35 -3.44
N SER A 59 -9.78 7.32 -2.57
CA SER A 59 -9.77 8.74 -2.90
C SER A 59 -8.34 9.27 -2.96
N CYS A 60 -8.19 10.57 -3.24
CA CYS A 60 -6.88 11.20 -3.29
C CYS A 60 -6.22 11.20 -1.90
N ALA A 61 -7.02 11.36 -0.84
CA ALA A 61 -6.56 11.48 0.54
C ALA A 61 -5.93 10.20 1.11
N GLU A 62 -6.26 9.00 0.62
CA GLU A 62 -5.64 7.76 1.12
C GLU A 62 -4.18 7.61 0.67
N CYS A 63 -3.83 8.17 -0.48
CA CYS A 63 -2.46 8.13 -1.00
C CYS A 63 -1.69 9.42 -0.68
N HIS A 64 -2.33 10.58 -0.84
CA HIS A 64 -1.67 11.89 -0.74
C HIS A 64 -1.99 12.57 0.58
N ALA A 65 -1.09 12.43 1.55
CA ALA A 65 -1.29 12.97 2.90
C ALA A 65 -1.44 14.51 2.92
N SER A 66 -0.72 15.20 2.03
CA SER A 66 -0.76 16.66 1.88
C SER A 66 -2.14 17.18 1.46
N LEU A 67 -2.90 16.38 0.70
CA LEU A 67 -4.25 16.74 0.27
C LEU A 67 -5.28 16.64 1.38
N THR A 68 -5.00 16.00 2.52
CA THR A 68 -5.96 15.92 3.64
C THR A 68 -6.22 17.26 4.33
N LYS A 69 -5.54 18.32 3.90
CA LYS A 69 -5.63 19.67 4.46
C LYS A 69 -5.77 20.70 3.35
N ALA A 70 -6.42 21.82 3.69
CA ALA A 70 -6.47 22.98 2.83
C ALA A 70 -5.04 23.42 2.40
N PRO A 71 -4.85 23.87 1.15
CA PRO A 71 -5.89 24.21 0.18
C PRO A 71 -6.38 23.03 -0.69
N TYR A 72 -6.11 21.77 -0.33
CA TYR A 72 -6.50 20.59 -1.11
C TYR A 72 -5.94 20.72 -2.55
N CYS A 73 -6.77 20.44 -3.56
CA CYS A 73 -6.44 20.68 -4.98
C CYS A 73 -6.17 22.16 -5.31
N GLY A 74 -6.64 23.10 -4.47
CA GLY A 74 -6.49 24.54 -4.65
C GLY A 74 -5.05 25.06 -4.52
N ALA A 75 -4.10 24.22 -4.08
CA ALA A 75 -2.67 24.54 -4.15
C ALA A 75 -2.21 24.76 -5.60
N CYS A 76 -2.80 24.01 -6.54
CA CYS A 76 -2.38 23.97 -7.94
C CYS A 76 -3.50 24.35 -8.91
N HIS A 77 -4.76 24.13 -8.53
CA HIS A 77 -5.93 24.41 -9.37
C HIS A 77 -6.62 25.72 -8.98
N GLN A 78 -7.16 26.42 -9.97
CA GLN A 78 -8.01 27.58 -9.73
C GLN A 78 -9.34 27.14 -9.12
N GLU A 79 -9.73 27.79 -8.01
CA GLU A 79 -11.03 27.59 -7.39
C GLU A 79 -12.16 27.88 -8.38
N ARG A 80 -13.20 27.03 -8.33
CA ARG A 80 -14.41 27.19 -9.11
C ARG A 80 -15.62 27.03 -8.19
N PRO A 81 -16.65 27.89 -8.31
CA PRO A 81 -17.84 27.80 -7.46
C PRO A 81 -18.61 26.48 -7.56
N ASP A 82 -18.46 25.76 -8.68
CA ASP A 82 -19.12 24.46 -8.93
C ASP A 82 -18.31 23.24 -8.47
N VAL A 83 -17.11 23.44 -7.90
CA VAL A 83 -16.24 22.35 -7.47
C VAL A 83 -15.86 22.52 -6.01
N ASP A 84 -16.26 21.55 -5.19
CA ASP A 84 -15.82 21.42 -3.81
C ASP A 84 -14.57 20.53 -3.75
N PHE A 85 -13.40 21.14 -3.57
CA PHE A 85 -12.14 20.40 -3.51
C PHE A 85 -11.98 19.58 -2.23
N GLU A 86 -12.56 20.02 -1.11
CA GLU A 86 -12.52 19.24 0.13
C GLU A 86 -13.32 17.95 -0.06
N ALA A 87 -14.57 18.07 -0.52
CA ALA A 87 -15.41 16.91 -0.78
C ALA A 87 -14.81 16.00 -1.86
N LEU A 88 -14.18 16.57 -2.90
CA LEU A 88 -13.60 15.79 -3.99
C LEU A 88 -12.38 14.98 -3.56
N VAL A 89 -11.49 15.56 -2.76
CA VAL A 89 -10.29 14.86 -2.27
C VAL A 89 -10.63 13.64 -1.44
N HIS A 90 -11.72 13.71 -0.67
CA HIS A 90 -12.22 12.64 0.18
C HIS A 90 -13.28 11.76 -0.48
N LYS A 91 -13.53 11.93 -1.79
CA LYS A 91 -14.54 11.15 -2.51
C LYS A 91 -14.02 9.75 -2.81
N GLY A 92 -14.41 8.80 -1.98
CA GLY A 92 -14.06 7.40 -2.15
C GLY A 92 -14.55 6.56 -0.98
N VAL A 93 -13.78 5.54 -0.64
CA VAL A 93 -14.06 4.62 0.47
C VAL A 93 -14.22 5.34 1.81
N ASP A 94 -15.27 4.98 2.54
CA ASP A 94 -15.42 5.35 3.96
C ASP A 94 -15.14 4.11 4.83
N PHE A 95 -13.95 4.06 5.42
CA PHE A 95 -13.56 2.94 6.27
C PHE A 95 -14.36 2.86 7.58
N LYS A 96 -14.98 3.95 8.05
CA LYS A 96 -15.87 3.89 9.23
C LYS A 96 -17.16 3.15 8.87
N VAL A 97 -17.77 3.50 7.74
CA VAL A 97 -18.96 2.80 7.23
C VAL A 97 -18.67 1.33 6.99
N LEU A 98 -17.52 1.00 6.39
CA LEU A 98 -17.12 -0.39 6.18
C LEU A 98 -16.91 -1.14 7.51
N ALA A 99 -16.32 -0.49 8.52
CA ALA A 99 -16.16 -1.09 9.84
C ALA A 99 -17.51 -1.33 10.53
N GLU A 100 -18.45 -0.40 10.42
CA GLU A 100 -19.83 -0.54 10.91
C GLU A 100 -20.58 -1.69 10.21
N GLN A 101 -20.24 -1.99 8.96
CA GLN A 101 -20.72 -3.14 8.20
C GLN A 101 -20.03 -4.47 8.58
N GLY A 102 -19.12 -4.46 9.57
CA GLY A 102 -18.42 -5.64 10.05
C GLY A 102 -17.15 -6.01 9.27
N ARG A 103 -16.62 -5.11 8.44
CA ARG A 103 -15.34 -5.34 7.75
C ARG A 103 -14.17 -5.05 8.69
N ASP A 104 -13.12 -5.85 8.60
CA ASP A 104 -11.88 -5.64 9.37
C ASP A 104 -11.02 -4.53 8.72
N VAL A 105 -11.45 -3.28 8.90
CA VAL A 105 -10.78 -2.09 8.35
C VAL A 105 -10.50 -1.03 9.42
N GLY A 106 -10.70 -1.35 10.70
CA GLY A 106 -10.55 -0.39 11.80
C GLY A 106 -9.17 0.27 11.83
N ALA A 107 -8.12 -0.50 11.51
CA ALA A 107 -6.75 -0.01 11.42
C ALA A 107 -6.50 0.95 10.25
N LEU A 108 -7.43 1.11 9.31
CA LEU A 108 -7.33 1.97 8.14
C LEU A 108 -8.03 3.33 8.34
N ILE A 109 -8.88 3.45 9.36
CA ILE A 109 -9.63 4.68 9.63
C ILE A 109 -8.67 5.84 9.93
N GLY A 110 -8.74 6.90 9.12
CA GLY A 110 -7.91 8.09 9.27
C GLY A 110 -6.44 7.90 8.86
N LYS A 111 -6.07 6.74 8.30
CA LYS A 111 -4.75 6.54 7.71
C LYS A 111 -4.69 7.13 6.30
N THR A 112 -3.49 7.55 5.94
CA THR A 112 -3.13 8.09 4.63
C THR A 112 -1.74 7.56 4.26
N ASN A 113 -1.20 7.99 3.11
CA ASN A 113 0.09 7.58 2.59
C ASN A 113 0.21 6.06 2.36
N TYR A 114 -0.79 5.49 1.66
CA TYR A 114 -0.83 4.05 1.34
C TYR A 114 0.27 3.62 0.36
N ILE A 115 0.90 4.59 -0.31
CA ILE A 115 2.02 4.36 -1.22
C ILE A 115 3.30 4.82 -0.55
N ASP A 116 4.28 3.92 -0.41
CA ASP A 116 5.63 4.32 -0.03
C ASP A 116 6.36 4.88 -1.25
N TYR A 117 6.18 6.18 -1.49
CA TYR A 117 6.78 6.88 -2.62
C TYR A 117 8.32 6.77 -2.65
N LYS A 118 8.98 6.78 -1.48
CA LYS A 118 10.45 6.66 -1.41
C LYS A 118 10.91 5.27 -1.82
N ALA A 119 10.22 4.22 -1.35
CA ALA A 119 10.51 2.85 -1.80
C ALA A 119 10.28 2.66 -3.31
N LEU A 120 9.36 3.43 -3.90
CA LEU A 120 9.13 3.48 -5.35
C LEU A 120 10.13 4.36 -6.12
N GLY A 121 11.08 5.01 -5.44
CA GLY A 121 12.11 5.85 -6.06
C GLY A 121 11.72 7.30 -6.32
N TYR A 122 10.64 7.80 -5.73
CA TYR A 122 10.29 9.22 -5.73
C TYR A 122 10.98 9.96 -4.58
N ASP A 123 11.23 11.27 -4.75
CA ASP A 123 11.79 12.12 -3.70
C ASP A 123 10.82 12.34 -2.51
N GLY A 124 9.52 12.19 -2.77
CA GLY A 124 8.43 12.32 -1.81
C GLY A 124 7.09 12.11 -2.50
N ASP A 125 6.01 12.58 -1.87
CA ASP A 125 4.69 12.60 -2.52
C ASP A 125 4.78 13.45 -3.80
N PRO A 126 4.50 12.88 -4.99
CA PRO A 126 4.62 13.60 -6.26
C PRO A 126 3.77 14.87 -6.34
N ILE A 127 2.71 14.99 -5.56
CA ILE A 127 1.92 16.22 -5.52
C ILE A 127 2.65 17.38 -4.84
N GLU A 128 3.61 17.07 -3.96
CA GLU A 128 4.44 18.05 -3.25
C GLU A 128 5.79 18.25 -3.95
N THR A 129 6.44 17.17 -4.40
CA THR A 129 7.83 17.22 -4.87
C THR A 129 7.97 17.41 -6.37
N GLY A 130 6.93 17.18 -7.17
CA GLY A 130 7.00 17.39 -8.61
C GLY A 130 6.00 16.54 -9.40
N GLY A 131 4.88 17.17 -9.77
CA GLY A 131 3.93 16.64 -10.73
C GLY A 131 4.24 17.11 -12.15
N ARG A 132 3.72 16.35 -13.14
CA ARG A 132 3.83 16.41 -14.63
C ARG A 132 3.96 17.78 -15.35
N PHE A 133 3.82 18.91 -14.67
CA PHE A 133 3.80 20.24 -15.26
C PHE A 133 4.83 21.16 -14.60
N ASP A 134 6.02 21.27 -15.20
CA ASP A 134 7.00 22.32 -14.85
C ASP A 134 6.47 23.74 -15.15
N LYS A 135 5.41 23.82 -15.97
CA LYS A 135 4.60 25.01 -16.22
C LYS A 135 3.13 24.61 -16.19
N LEU A 136 2.41 24.99 -15.14
CA LEU A 136 0.95 25.02 -15.16
C LEU A 136 0.52 25.99 -16.27
N GLY A 137 -0.25 25.50 -17.25
CA GLY A 137 -0.71 26.27 -18.42
C GLY A 137 -1.72 27.38 -18.11
N LEU A 138 -2.00 27.62 -16.82
CA LEU A 138 -2.79 28.72 -16.32
C LEU A 138 -1.84 29.52 -15.43
N GLY A 139 -1.49 30.74 -15.88
CA GLY A 139 -0.45 31.56 -15.30
C GLY A 139 -0.52 31.60 -13.78
N ILE A 140 0.62 31.35 -13.13
CA ILE A 140 0.77 31.48 -11.68
C ILE A 140 0.36 32.89 -11.31
N ASN A 141 -0.70 33.02 -10.50
CA ASN A 141 -1.01 34.29 -9.87
C ASN A 141 0.06 34.56 -8.80
N LYS A 142 1.05 35.39 -9.15
CA LYS A 142 2.19 35.75 -8.29
C LYS A 142 1.79 36.50 -7.02
N ASP A 143 0.53 36.92 -6.90
CA ASP A 143 0.04 37.71 -5.77
C ASP A 143 -0.47 36.85 -4.61
N LYS A 144 -0.72 35.54 -4.82
CA LYS A 144 -0.98 34.59 -3.73
C LYS A 144 0.31 33.85 -3.38
N LYS A 145 1.04 34.36 -2.38
CA LYS A 145 2.11 33.61 -1.72
C LYS A 145 1.49 32.34 -1.11
N ILE A 146 1.64 31.21 -1.78
CA ILE A 146 1.49 29.90 -1.15
C ILE A 146 2.68 29.80 -0.17
N PRO A 147 2.46 29.70 1.15
CA PRO A 147 3.55 29.55 2.10
C PRO A 147 4.09 28.13 1.96
N LEU A 148 4.98 27.92 1.00
CA LEU A 148 5.86 26.79 0.99
C LEU A 148 6.93 27.08 2.05
N ASN A 149 6.76 26.53 3.25
CA ASN A 149 7.83 26.53 4.24
C ASN A 149 9.02 25.75 3.68
N LYS A 150 10.20 26.37 3.74
CA LYS A 150 11.49 25.73 3.51
C LYS A 150 11.81 24.73 4.61
#